data_AF-B7K0I5-F1
#
_entry.id   AF-B7K0I5-F1
#
_cell.length_a   1.000
_cell.length_b   1.000
_cell.length_c   1.000
_cell.angle_alpha   90.00
_cell.angle_beta   90.00
_cell.angle_gamma   90.00
#
_symmetry.space_group_name_H-M   'P 1'
#
loop_
_entity.id
_entity.type
_entity.pdbx_description
1 polymer ?
#
loop_
_entity_poly.entity_id
_entity_poly.type
_entity_poly.pdbx_seq_one_letter_code
_entity_poly.pdbx_strand_id
1 'polypeptide(L)'
;MTSVTSAFYDLQWEKLPEDFILPDDPVDNIHQPALAGALTDSLEVAGKIPETAVTTTNYGICATVKGKIVVKAPDWAYIQVFPSTTRGL
;
A
#
# COMPACT_ATOMS: atom_id res chain seq x y z
N MET A 1 -0.76 23.38 17.39
CA MET A 1 -1.55 22.63 16.40
C MET A 1 -0.87 22.80 15.05
N THR A 2 -0.25 21.75 14.52
CA THR A 2 0.44 21.80 13.23
C THR A 2 -0.59 21.56 12.14
N SER A 3 -0.88 22.56 11.32
CA SER A 3 -1.77 22.42 10.17
C SER A 3 -1.07 21.54 9.13
N VAL A 4 -1.68 20.41 8.77
CA VAL A 4 -1.17 19.56 7.69
C VAL A 4 -1.71 20.12 6.38
N THR A 5 -0.87 20.85 5.65
CA THR A 5 -1.21 21.30 4.30
C THR A 5 -1.17 20.09 3.36
N SER A 6 -2.33 19.61 2.92
CA SER A 6 -2.41 18.56 1.89
C SER A 6 -1.98 19.15 0.55
N ALA A 7 -0.84 18.71 0.01
CA ALA A 7 -0.43 19.08 -1.33
C ALA A 7 -1.22 18.23 -2.34
N PHE A 8 -1.86 18.87 -3.31
CA PHE A 8 -2.46 18.18 -4.44
C PHE A 8 -1.35 17.61 -5.32
N TYR A 9 -1.21 16.29 -5.30
CA TYR A 9 -0.35 15.55 -6.21
C TYR A 9 -1.18 15.02 -7.38
N ASP A 10 -0.67 15.20 -8.60
CA ASP A 10 -1.16 14.46 -9.76
C ASP A 10 -0.80 12.98 -9.57
N LEU A 11 -1.81 12.17 -9.27
CA LEU A 11 -1.70 10.79 -8.83
C LEU A 11 -2.70 9.93 -9.62
N GLN A 12 -2.20 8.91 -10.31
CA GLN A 12 -3.02 7.97 -11.07
C GLN A 12 -2.70 6.53 -10.66
N TRP A 13 -3.74 5.71 -10.51
CA TRP A 13 -3.64 4.30 -10.11
C TRP A 13 -3.89 3.41 -11.34
N GLU A 14 -2.90 3.38 -12.22
CA GLU A 14 -2.96 2.61 -13.46
C GLU A 14 -2.24 1.27 -13.29
N LYS A 15 -2.66 0.26 -14.07
CA LYS A 15 -1.94 -1.01 -14.11
C LYS A 15 -0.54 -0.75 -14.68
N LEU A 16 0.46 -1.39 -14.08
CA LEU A 16 1.83 -1.37 -14.60
C LEU A 16 1.85 -1.90 -16.05
N PRO A 17 2.57 -1.23 -16.98
CA PRO A 17 2.79 -1.75 -18.32
C PRO A 17 3.41 -3.16 -18.29
N GLU A 18 3.05 -4.02 -19.24
CA GLU A 18 3.53 -5.42 -19.28
C GLU A 18 5.05 -5.52 -19.50
N ASP A 19 5.66 -4.49 -20.08
CA ASP A 19 7.08 -4.37 -20.38
C ASP A 19 7.88 -3.62 -19.31
N PHE A 20 7.25 -3.24 -18.20
CA PHE A 20 7.92 -2.53 -17.12
C PHE A 20 8.87 -3.47 -16.36
N ILE A 21 10.18 -3.21 -16.47
CA ILE A 21 11.20 -3.93 -15.70
C ILE A 21 11.22 -3.36 -14.29
N LEU A 22 10.85 -4.19 -13.32
CA LEU A 22 11.02 -3.86 -11.91
C LEU A 22 12.52 -3.78 -11.59
N PRO A 23 13.00 -2.70 -10.95
CA PRO A 23 14.38 -2.64 -10.50
C PRO A 23 14.62 -3.74 -9.48
N ASP A 24 15.62 -4.58 -9.74
CA ASP A 24 15.97 -5.78 -8.96
C ASP A 24 16.86 -5.45 -7.74
N ASP A 25 16.87 -4.19 -7.30
CA ASP A 25 17.64 -3.76 -6.14
C ASP A 25 17.01 -4.37 -4.89
N PRO A 26 17.70 -5.30 -4.21
CA PRO A 26 17.09 -6.07 -3.13
C PRO A 26 17.04 -5.20 -1.88
N VAL A 27 15.90 -5.15 -1.21
CA VAL A 27 15.89 -4.83 0.23
C VAL A 27 14.88 -5.70 0.98
N ASP A 28 14.84 -6.99 0.67
CA ASP A 28 14.15 -7.95 1.53
C ASP A 28 15.02 -8.21 2.77
N ASN A 29 14.64 -7.63 3.91
CA ASN A 29 15.12 -8.14 5.19
C ASN A 29 14.30 -9.39 5.52
N ILE A 30 14.96 -10.56 5.56
CA ILE A 30 14.34 -11.87 5.79
C ILE A 30 13.47 -11.96 7.06
N HIS A 31 13.63 -11.02 8.00
CA HIS A 31 12.82 -10.95 9.21
C HIS A 31 11.53 -10.14 9.04
N GLN A 32 11.40 -9.31 8.01
CA GLN A 32 10.22 -8.49 7.75
C GLN A 32 8.94 -9.31 7.60
N PRO A 33 8.91 -10.46 6.88
CA PRO A 33 7.69 -11.25 6.79
C PRO A 33 7.20 -11.75 8.16
N ALA A 34 8.11 -12.21 9.02
CA ALA A 34 7.75 -12.72 10.35
C ALA A 34 7.28 -11.60 11.28
N LEU A 35 7.93 -10.44 11.25
CA LEU A 35 7.54 -9.27 12.05
C LEU A 35 6.21 -8.69 11.58
N ALA A 36 5.99 -8.61 10.27
CA ALA A 36 4.76 -8.11 9.67
C ALA A 36 3.57 -9.07 9.93
N GLY A 37 3.82 -10.38 9.93
CA GLY A 37 2.85 -11.39 10.37
C GLY A 37 2.48 -11.21 11.84
N ALA A 38 3.47 -11.18 12.73
CA ALA A 38 3.24 -10.98 14.16
C ALA A 38 2.51 -9.66 14.49
N LEU A 39 2.79 -8.59 13.74
CA LEU A 39 2.06 -7.32 13.84
C LEU A 39 0.60 -7.47 13.40
N THR A 40 0.36 -8.15 12.28
CA THR A 40 -1.00 -8.42 11.79
C THR A 40 -1.79 -9.20 12.84
N ASP A 41 -1.25 -10.32 13.33
CA ASP A 41 -1.88 -11.14 14.36
C ASP A 41 -2.19 -10.33 15.63
N SER A 42 -1.24 -9.50 16.07
CA SER A 42 -1.41 -8.65 17.25
C SER A 42 -2.55 -7.64 17.09
N LEU A 43 -2.70 -7.06 15.89
CA LEU A 43 -3.76 -6.11 15.58
C LEU A 43 -5.13 -6.80 15.41
N GLU A 44 -5.16 -8.01 14.84
CA GLU A 44 -6.39 -8.82 14.76
C GLU A 44 -6.90 -9.19 16.15
N VAL A 45 -6.03 -9.72 17.02
CA VAL A 45 -6.38 -10.07 18.41
C VAL A 45 -6.88 -8.85 19.19
N ALA A 46 -6.32 -7.66 18.91
CA ALA A 46 -6.76 -6.41 19.51
C ALA A 46 -8.03 -5.80 18.89
N GLY A 47 -8.64 -6.45 17.88
CA GLY A 47 -9.82 -5.95 17.17
C GLY A 47 -9.56 -4.65 16.40
N LYS A 48 -8.33 -4.43 15.93
CA LYS A 48 -7.88 -3.23 15.21
C LYS A 48 -7.85 -3.39 13.69
N ILE A 49 -8.06 -4.60 13.18
CA ILE A 49 -8.24 -4.86 11.75
C ILE A 49 -9.73 -5.17 11.53
N PRO A 50 -10.50 -4.25 10.91
CA PRO A 50 -11.89 -4.54 10.55
C PRO A 50 -11.93 -5.55 9.40
N GLU A 51 -13.05 -6.28 9.26
CA GLU A 51 -13.25 -7.24 8.16
C GLU A 51 -13.17 -6.61 6.76
N THR A 52 -13.32 -5.29 6.68
CA THR A 52 -13.21 -4.50 5.45
C THR A 52 -11.80 -4.02 5.16
N ALA A 53 -10.80 -4.41 5.95
CA ALA A 53 -9.40 -4.06 5.70
C ALA A 53 -8.57 -5.29 5.33
N VAL A 54 -7.52 -5.04 4.55
CA VAL A 54 -6.53 -6.05 4.15
C VAL A 54 -5.16 -5.56 4.59
N THR A 55 -4.37 -6.45 5.16
CA THR A 55 -2.94 -6.23 5.36
C THR A 55 -2.14 -6.97 4.30
N THR A 56 -1.05 -6.38 3.85
CA THR A 56 -0.14 -7.02 2.89
C THR A 56 1.29 -6.90 3.38
N THR A 57 2.11 -7.87 2.99
CA THR A 57 3.55 -7.91 3.28
C THR A 57 4.27 -8.15 1.95
N ASN A 58 5.41 -7.50 1.75
CA ASN A 58 6.19 -7.61 0.51
C ASN A 58 5.33 -7.46 -0.77
N TYR A 59 4.43 -6.48 -0.79
CA TYR A 59 3.52 -6.25 -1.90
C TYR A 59 3.82 -4.91 -2.57
N GLY A 60 4.15 -4.94 -3.86
CA GLY A 60 4.43 -3.74 -4.64
C GLY A 60 3.19 -2.85 -4.82
N ILE A 61 3.25 -1.63 -4.30
CA ILE A 61 2.30 -0.55 -4.56
C ILE A 61 2.86 0.28 -5.71
N CYS A 62 2.09 0.40 -6.78
CA CYS A 62 2.44 1.19 -7.96
C CYS A 62 1.47 2.35 -8.17
N ALA A 63 2.00 3.52 -8.50
CA ALA A 63 1.21 4.70 -8.88
C ALA A 63 2.01 5.58 -9.84
N THR A 64 1.31 6.29 -10.72
CA THR A 64 1.91 7.37 -11.51
C THR A 64 1.82 8.65 -10.69
N VAL A 65 2.97 9.20 -10.30
CA VAL A 65 3.07 10.45 -9.53
C VAL A 65 3.77 11.49 -10.39
N LYS A 66 3.08 12.58 -10.73
CA LYS A 66 3.60 13.65 -11.61
C LYS A 66 4.14 13.09 -12.95
N GLY A 67 3.39 12.18 -13.56
CA GLY A 67 3.74 11.54 -14.83
C GLY A 67 4.87 10.51 -14.77
N LYS A 68 5.32 10.10 -13.57
CA LYS A 68 6.35 9.06 -13.40
C LYS A 68 5.78 7.86 -12.64
N ILE A 69 5.99 6.66 -13.16
CA ILE A 69 5.66 5.42 -12.45
C ILE A 69 6.59 5.30 -11.24
N VAL A 70 5.98 5.16 -10.06
CA VAL A 70 6.66 4.90 -8.79
C VAL A 70 6.15 3.57 -8.28
N VAL A 71 7.06 2.62 -8.09
CA VAL A 71 6.79 1.35 -7.43
C VAL A 71 7.48 1.34 -6.07
N LYS A 72 6.74 0.96 -5.02
CA LYS A 72 7.24 0.82 -3.66
C LYS A 72 6.79 -0.52 -3.10
N ALA A 73 7.69 -1.27 -2.50
CA ALA A 73 7.37 -2.49 -1.76
C ALA A 73 7.51 -2.20 -0.27
N PRO A 74 6.44 -1.77 0.43
CA PRO A 74 6.48 -1.65 1.88
C PRO A 74 6.55 -3.04 2.53
N ASP A 75 7.24 -3.09 3.67
CA ASP A 75 7.36 -4.30 4.50
C ASP A 75 5.99 -4.77 5.01
N TRP A 76 5.13 -3.81 5.39
CA TRP A 76 3.77 -4.02 5.83
C TRP A 76 2.89 -2.85 5.39
N ALA A 77 1.71 -3.14 4.86
CA ALA A 77 0.72 -2.14 4.49
C ALA A 77 -0.67 -2.50 5.06
N TYR A 78 -1.42 -1.46 5.42
CA TYR A 78 -2.84 -1.55 5.81
C TYR A 78 -3.70 -0.85 4.76
N ILE A 79 -4.67 -1.57 4.21
CA ILE A 79 -5.54 -1.08 3.14
C ILE A 79 -6.98 -1.22 3.61
N GLN A 80 -7.63 -0.10 3.88
CA GLN A 80 -9.06 -0.08 4.12
C GLN A 80 -9.81 -0.18 2.80
N VAL A 81 -10.57 -1.26 2.60
CA VAL A 81 -11.53 -1.35 1.51
C VAL A 81 -12.74 -0.53 1.91
N PHE A 82 -12.98 0.53 1.15
CA PHE A 82 -14.25 1.23 1.19
C PHE A 82 -15.16 0.56 0.16
N PRO A 83 -16.42 0.26 0.51
CA PRO A 83 -17.41 -0.12 -0.49
C PRO A 83 -17.38 0.94 -1.59
N SER A 84 -17.33 0.52 -2.85
CA SER A 84 -17.46 1.44 -3.96
C SER A 84 -18.81 2.14 -3.79
N THR A 85 -18.82 3.38 -3.28
CA THR A 85 -19.94 4.26 -3.45
C THR A 85 -20.20 4.25 -4.95
N THR A 86 -21.33 3.70 -5.38
CA THR A 86 -21.82 3.83 -6.74
C THR A 86 -21.83 5.32 -7.05
N ARG A 87 -20.76 5.80 -7.65
CA ARG A 87 -20.66 7.17 -8.11
C ARG A 87 -21.52 7.17 -9.36
N GLY A 88 -22.81 7.40 -9.15
CA GLY A 88 -23.79 7.55 -10.23
C GLY A 88 -23.24 8.57 -11.21
N LEU A 89 -22.87 8.07 -12.38
CA LEU A 89 -22.73 8.79 -13.63
C LEU A 89 -23.82 8.23 -14.56
#